data_AF-A0A917WMZ3-F1
#
_entry.id   AF-A0A917WMZ3-F1
#
_cell.length_a   1.000
_cell.length_b   1.000
_cell.length_c   1.000
_cell.angle_alpha   90.00
_cell.angle_beta   90.00
_cell.angle_gamma   90.00
#
_symmetry.space_group_name_H-M   'P 1'
#
loop_
_entity.id
_entity.type
_entity.pdbx_description
1 polymer ?
#
loop_
_entity_poly.entity_id
_entity_poly.type
_entity_poly.pdbx_seq_one_letter_code
_entity_poly.pdbx_strand_id
1 'polypeptide(L)'
;MCGLMSVTGIAEGEPGAGPMKVGPSIVDILCGLNAVIGITAALYHRDANGGTGQQVDLALYDSGVAAMSHCAQIYLTSGVVPFQRGTQGNGSVPSQMFYTRDGGLMLTDGNDNQFRKLCAALGAPQFLADPRFKDGPPDRQPLRAERRGPGAVPDGRHRPMAGGAVRRGRPLRADQRFPVGFRRPADVARGMKWSVAHPHAGSIDLVGNPLHF
;
A
#
# COMPACT_ATOMS: atom_id res chain seq x y z
N MET A 1 7.26 21.40 3.20
CA MET A 1 6.26 20.54 2.51
C MET A 1 7.00 19.41 1.80
N CYS A 2 6.77 18.14 2.11
CA CYS A 2 7.66 17.01 1.75
C CYS A 2 7.40 16.32 0.40
N GLY A 3 6.46 16.80 -0.44
CA GLY A 3 6.18 16.21 -1.75
C GLY A 3 5.24 14.98 -1.74
N LEU A 4 4.78 14.49 -0.60
CA LEU A 4 3.93 13.29 -0.53
C LEU A 4 2.63 13.39 -1.34
N MET A 5 2.04 14.58 -1.42
CA MET A 5 0.83 14.80 -2.22
C MET A 5 1.07 14.70 -3.73
N SER A 6 2.27 15.06 -4.22
CA SER A 6 2.55 15.05 -5.67
C SER A 6 2.66 13.64 -6.23
N VAL A 7 2.91 12.65 -5.39
CA VAL A 7 3.04 11.24 -5.78
C VAL A 7 1.83 10.40 -5.37
N THR A 8 0.88 10.99 -4.64
CA THR A 8 -0.34 10.32 -4.16
C THR A 8 -1.54 10.81 -4.95
N GLY A 9 -2.31 9.89 -5.52
CA GLY A 9 -3.56 10.22 -6.18
C GLY A 9 -3.87 9.32 -7.38
N ILE A 10 -4.91 9.70 -8.10
CA ILE A 10 -5.26 9.13 -9.40
C ILE A 10 -4.10 9.34 -10.37
N ALA A 11 -3.84 8.35 -11.24
CA ALA A 11 -2.73 8.41 -12.17
C ALA A 11 -2.83 9.61 -13.11
N GLU A 12 -1.69 10.21 -13.47
CA GLU A 12 -1.66 11.35 -14.38
C GLU A 12 -2.35 11.02 -15.71
N GLY A 13 -3.11 11.98 -16.26
CA GLY A 13 -3.88 11.80 -17.50
C GLY A 13 -5.29 11.22 -17.32
N GLU A 14 -5.65 10.73 -16.13
CA GLU A 14 -6.98 10.20 -15.84
C GLU A 14 -7.94 11.27 -15.29
N PRO A 15 -9.27 11.13 -15.50
CA PRO A 15 -10.25 12.03 -14.90
C PRO A 15 -10.13 12.06 -13.37
N GLY A 16 -9.97 13.26 -12.81
CA GLY A 16 -9.77 13.47 -11.38
C GLY A 16 -8.33 13.31 -10.90
N ALA A 17 -7.35 13.20 -11.81
CA ALA A 17 -5.93 13.26 -11.49
C ALA A 17 -5.55 14.59 -10.82
N GLY A 18 -4.53 14.52 -9.96
CA GLY A 18 -4.00 15.67 -9.24
C GLY A 18 -3.39 15.28 -7.90
N PRO A 19 -2.69 16.20 -7.22
CA PRO A 19 -2.11 15.95 -5.91
C PRO A 19 -3.19 15.66 -4.86
N MET A 20 -3.07 14.53 -4.16
CA MET A 20 -4.02 14.14 -3.13
C MET A 20 -3.33 13.93 -1.78
N LYS A 21 -3.99 14.35 -0.71
CA LYS A 21 -3.53 14.05 0.65
C LYS A 21 -3.75 12.56 0.94
N VAL A 22 -2.77 11.93 1.58
CA VAL A 22 -2.96 10.62 2.21
C VAL A 22 -4.02 10.73 3.32
N GLY A 23 -4.91 9.73 3.41
CA GLY A 23 -6.05 9.77 4.35
C GLY A 23 -5.66 10.10 5.80
N PRO A 24 -4.81 9.29 6.46
CA PRO A 24 -4.28 9.62 7.78
C PRO A 24 -3.24 10.74 7.73
N SER A 25 -3.03 11.40 8.89
CA SER A 25 -1.89 12.30 9.12
C SER A 25 -0.58 11.53 9.23
N ILE A 26 -0.16 10.91 8.12
CA ILE A 26 0.97 9.97 8.10
C ILE A 26 2.29 10.63 8.49
N VAL A 27 2.49 11.91 8.14
CA VAL A 27 3.71 12.66 8.50
C VAL A 27 3.82 12.85 10.01
N ASP A 28 2.70 13.16 10.68
CA ASP A 28 2.68 13.30 12.15
C ASP A 28 2.97 11.96 12.82
N ILE A 29 2.37 10.87 12.32
CA ILE A 29 2.59 9.51 12.83
C ILE A 29 4.06 9.11 12.69
N LEU A 30 4.63 9.31 11.50
CA LEU A 30 6.04 8.96 11.23
C LEU A 30 7.00 9.80 12.07
N CYS A 31 6.73 11.09 12.23
CA CYS A 31 7.52 11.96 13.08
C CYS A 31 7.44 11.52 14.56
N GLY A 32 6.27 11.12 15.04
CA GLY A 32 6.10 10.56 16.38
C GLY A 32 6.88 9.25 16.57
N LEU A 33 6.86 8.37 15.57
CA LEU A 33 7.65 7.12 15.61
C LEU A 33 9.16 7.42 15.59
N ASN A 34 9.63 8.36 14.77
CA ASN A 34 11.02 8.80 14.77
C ASN A 34 11.43 9.43 16.11
N ALA A 35 10.53 10.17 16.76
CA ALA A 35 10.76 10.70 18.11
C ALA A 35 10.92 9.57 19.14
N VAL A 36 10.08 8.54 19.10
CA VAL A 36 10.22 7.36 19.97
C VAL A 36 11.56 6.66 19.74
N ILE A 37 11.99 6.49 18.48
CA ILE A 37 13.32 5.93 18.15
C ILE A 37 14.44 6.79 18.72
N GLY A 38 14.39 8.12 18.53
CA GLY A 38 15.40 9.04 19.04
C GLY A 38 15.49 9.04 20.57
N ILE A 39 14.33 9.06 21.26
CA ILE A 39 14.26 9.02 22.73
C ILE A 39 14.81 7.71 23.26
N THR A 40 14.39 6.57 22.70
CA THR A 40 14.85 5.25 23.15
C THR A 40 16.36 5.06 22.90
N ALA A 41 16.87 5.56 21.77
CA ALA A 41 18.31 5.57 21.48
C ALA A 41 19.09 6.45 22.47
N ALA A 42 18.59 7.64 22.81
CA ALA A 42 19.22 8.52 23.79
C ALA A 42 19.21 7.93 25.21
N LEU A 43 18.11 7.29 25.62
CA LEU A 43 18.02 6.56 26.89
C LEU A 43 19.01 5.40 26.93
N TYR A 44 19.07 4.59 25.86
CA TYR A 44 20.04 3.51 25.76
C TYR A 44 21.48 4.04 25.82
N HIS A 45 21.80 5.13 25.12
CA HIS A 45 23.12 5.74 25.16
C HIS A 45 23.51 6.18 26.58
N ARG A 46 22.59 6.84 27.30
CA ARG A 46 22.78 7.24 28.70
C ARG A 46 23.10 6.02 29.58
N ASP A 47 22.27 4.98 29.49
CA ASP A 47 22.35 3.82 30.38
C ASP A 47 23.56 2.92 30.05
N ALA A 48 23.85 2.69 28.77
CA ALA A 48 24.90 1.79 28.32
C ALA A 48 26.31 2.40 28.39
N ASN A 49 26.42 3.73 28.21
CA ASN A 49 27.73 4.40 28.14
C ASN A 49 28.01 5.31 29.34
N GLY A 50 27.15 5.32 30.36
CA GLY A 50 27.25 6.25 31.50
C GLY A 50 27.14 7.72 31.07
N GLY A 51 26.46 7.97 29.95
CA GLY A 51 26.34 9.30 29.34
C GLY A 51 25.31 10.19 30.02
N THR A 52 25.21 11.44 29.56
CA THR A 52 24.18 12.39 29.99
C THR A 52 22.99 12.42 29.02
N GLY A 53 21.94 13.15 29.38
CA GLY A 53 20.83 13.43 28.47
C GLY A 53 21.29 14.19 27.23
N GLN A 54 20.56 14.01 26.13
CA GLN A 54 20.84 14.62 24.82
C GLN A 54 19.57 15.26 24.25
N GLN A 55 19.76 16.30 23.43
CA GLN A 55 18.67 16.90 22.66
C GLN A 55 18.40 16.08 21.41
N VAL A 56 17.14 15.69 21.21
CA VAL A 56 16.67 15.06 19.97
C VAL A 56 16.00 16.15 19.12
N ASP A 57 16.67 16.54 18.03
CA ASP A 57 16.11 17.49 17.06
C ASP A 57 15.38 16.71 15.94
N LEU A 58 14.13 17.10 15.66
CA LEU A 58 13.26 16.36 14.76
C LEU A 58 12.20 17.28 14.16
N ALA A 59 12.06 17.22 12.83
CA ALA A 59 11.05 17.97 12.11
C ALA A 59 10.05 17.07 11.36
N LEU A 60 8.81 17.52 11.27
CA LEU A 60 7.77 16.92 10.41
C LEU A 60 8.24 16.85 8.96
N TYR A 61 8.96 17.89 8.50
CA TYR A 61 9.49 17.95 7.14
C TYR A 61 10.45 16.80 6.85
N ASP A 62 11.44 16.58 7.71
CA ASP A 62 12.47 15.56 7.53
C ASP A 62 11.86 14.16 7.52
N SER A 63 10.96 13.90 8.47
CA SER A 63 10.22 12.64 8.53
C SER A 63 9.38 12.41 7.27
N GLY A 64 8.74 13.46 6.76
CA GLY A 64 7.98 13.41 5.51
C GLY A 64 8.85 13.15 4.28
N VAL A 65 10.03 13.77 4.18
CA VAL A 65 10.96 13.56 3.06
C VAL A 65 11.55 12.15 3.12
N ALA A 66 11.96 11.67 4.29
CA ALA A 66 12.46 10.31 4.48
C ALA A 66 11.40 9.25 4.09
N ALA A 67 10.13 9.52 4.39
CA ALA A 67 9.01 8.64 4.04
C ALA A 67 8.80 8.44 2.53
N MET A 68 9.30 9.37 1.70
CA MET A 68 9.22 9.26 0.24
C MET A 68 10.01 8.07 -0.30
N SER A 69 11.00 7.57 0.44
CA SER A 69 11.70 6.31 0.17
C SER A 69 12.11 6.18 -1.31
N HIS A 70 11.63 5.16 -2.01
CA HIS A 70 11.92 4.90 -3.42
C HIS A 70 11.50 6.05 -4.36
N CYS A 71 10.46 6.83 -4.05
CA CYS A 71 10.10 7.99 -4.88
C CYS A 71 11.21 9.04 -4.85
N ALA A 72 11.75 9.35 -3.67
CA ALA A 72 12.90 10.25 -3.56
C ALA A 72 14.12 9.66 -4.26
N GLN A 73 14.36 8.34 -4.12
CA GLN A 73 15.48 7.68 -4.77
C GLN A 73 15.42 7.78 -6.30
N ILE A 74 14.24 7.60 -6.92
CA ILE A 74 14.06 7.75 -8.37
C ILE A 74 14.56 9.12 -8.83
N TYR A 75 14.15 10.19 -8.15
CA TYR A 75 14.59 11.54 -8.48
C TYR A 75 16.10 11.70 -8.29
N LEU A 76 16.65 11.26 -7.15
CA LEU A 76 18.07 11.39 -6.84
C LEU A 76 18.98 10.66 -7.85
N THR A 77 18.53 9.54 -8.43
CA THR A 77 19.34 8.76 -9.37
C THR A 77 19.13 9.13 -10.84
N SER A 78 17.95 9.65 -11.20
CA SER A 78 17.57 9.85 -12.60
C SER A 78 17.27 11.31 -12.98
N GLY A 79 17.10 12.19 -12.00
CA GLY A 79 16.60 13.55 -12.20
C GLY A 79 15.10 13.62 -12.57
N VAL A 80 14.43 12.48 -12.73
CA VAL A 80 13.01 12.43 -13.12
C VAL A 80 12.13 12.60 -11.90
N VAL A 81 11.23 13.58 -11.95
CA VAL A 81 10.26 13.84 -10.88
C VAL A 81 9.21 12.74 -10.88
N PRO A 82 8.99 12.03 -9.76
CA PRO A 82 7.92 11.04 -9.66
C PRO A 82 6.55 11.69 -9.71
N PHE A 83 5.60 11.01 -10.34
CA PHE A 83 4.21 11.45 -10.51
C PHE A 83 3.25 10.44 -9.88
N GLN A 84 1.96 10.79 -9.77
CA GLN A 84 0.94 9.90 -9.25
C GLN A 84 0.75 8.68 -10.16
N ARG A 85 0.89 7.48 -9.60
CA ARG A 85 0.76 6.21 -10.34
C ARG A 85 -0.55 5.46 -10.04
N GLY A 86 -1.44 6.05 -9.24
CA GLY A 86 -2.60 5.32 -8.70
C GLY A 86 -2.15 4.08 -7.94
N THR A 87 -2.79 2.95 -8.20
CA THR A 87 -2.47 1.66 -7.57
C THR A 87 -1.36 0.87 -8.29
N GLN A 88 -0.68 1.45 -9.29
CA GLN A 88 0.36 0.72 -10.01
C GLN A 88 1.62 0.53 -9.14
N GLY A 89 2.19 -0.67 -9.18
CA GLY A 89 3.46 -1.00 -8.53
C GLY A 89 4.68 -0.58 -9.33
N ASN A 90 5.83 -0.53 -8.65
CA ASN A 90 7.09 0.09 -9.09
C ASN A 90 8.02 -0.79 -9.94
N GLY A 91 7.56 -1.92 -10.48
CA GLY A 91 8.39 -2.71 -11.39
C GLY A 91 7.79 -4.03 -11.86
N SER A 92 7.03 -4.70 -11.01
CA SER A 92 6.35 -5.95 -11.35
C SER A 92 5.11 -5.71 -12.23
N VAL A 93 4.85 -6.61 -13.18
CA VAL A 93 3.69 -6.53 -14.08
C VAL A 93 3.09 -7.93 -14.29
N PRO A 94 1.79 -8.13 -14.01
CA PRO A 94 0.82 -7.15 -13.49
C PRO A 94 1.00 -6.84 -12.00
N SER A 95 1.12 -5.55 -11.66
CA SER A 95 1.07 -5.08 -10.26
C SER A 95 0.16 -3.86 -10.15
N GLN A 96 -1.14 -4.09 -9.97
CA GLN A 96 -2.13 -3.04 -9.83
C GLN A 96 -3.48 -3.56 -9.31
N MET A 97 -4.36 -2.63 -8.99
CA MET A 97 -5.76 -2.95 -8.72
C MET A 97 -6.52 -3.19 -10.03
N PHE A 98 -7.26 -4.29 -10.07
CA PHE A 98 -8.22 -4.67 -11.11
C PHE A 98 -9.61 -4.74 -10.50
N TYR A 99 -10.64 -4.33 -11.24
CA TYR A 99 -12.01 -4.39 -10.75
C TYR A 99 -12.70 -5.67 -11.21
N THR A 100 -13.37 -6.33 -10.27
CA THR A 100 -14.22 -7.50 -10.49
C THR A 100 -15.67 -7.13 -10.18
N ARG A 101 -16.62 -8.03 -10.49
CA ARG A 101 -18.04 -7.82 -10.16
C ARG A 101 -18.27 -7.51 -8.68
N ASP A 102 -17.48 -8.13 -7.81
CA ASP A 102 -17.70 -8.11 -6.36
C ASP A 102 -16.67 -7.23 -5.61
N GLY A 103 -15.97 -6.33 -6.33
CA GLY A 103 -15.03 -5.37 -5.75
C GLY A 103 -13.66 -5.30 -6.41
N GLY A 104 -12.77 -4.51 -5.82
CA GLY A 104 -11.39 -4.30 -6.28
C GLY A 104 -10.43 -5.40 -5.82
N LEU A 105 -9.58 -5.85 -6.73
CA LEU A 105 -8.60 -6.92 -6.55
C LEU A 105 -7.19 -6.37 -6.78
N MET A 106 -6.34 -6.31 -5.76
CA MET A 106 -4.92 -6.01 -5.99
C MET A 106 -4.23 -7.29 -6.48
N LEU A 107 -3.69 -7.24 -7.69
CA LEU A 107 -2.79 -8.26 -8.21
C LEU A 107 -1.37 -7.73 -8.12
N THR A 108 -0.46 -8.57 -7.66
CA THR A 108 0.98 -8.28 -7.64
C THR A 108 1.71 -9.54 -8.04
N ASP A 109 2.32 -9.49 -9.20
CA ASP A 109 3.05 -10.61 -9.78
C ASP A 109 4.47 -10.19 -10.12
N GLY A 110 5.41 -10.67 -9.33
CA GLY A 110 6.82 -10.28 -9.37
C GLY A 110 7.70 -11.15 -10.26
N ASN A 111 7.22 -12.28 -10.81
CA ASN A 111 8.06 -13.16 -11.64
C ASN A 111 7.26 -14.14 -12.51
N ASP A 112 7.93 -14.77 -13.47
CA ASP A 112 7.27 -15.65 -14.46
C ASP A 112 6.59 -16.90 -13.86
N ASN A 113 7.04 -17.37 -12.70
CA ASN A 113 6.38 -18.49 -12.03
C ASN A 113 5.06 -18.03 -11.39
N GLN A 114 5.04 -16.83 -10.80
CA GLN A 114 3.83 -16.20 -10.31
C GLN A 114 2.87 -15.88 -11.47
N PHE A 115 3.37 -15.41 -12.62
CA PHE A 115 2.56 -15.19 -13.83
C PHE A 115 1.94 -16.47 -14.37
N ARG A 116 2.71 -17.54 -14.49
CA ARG A 116 2.19 -18.86 -14.89
C ARG A 116 1.06 -19.34 -13.98
N LYS A 117 1.24 -19.19 -12.67
CA LYS A 117 0.21 -19.55 -11.68
C LYS A 117 -1.02 -18.66 -11.79
N LEU A 118 -0.83 -17.36 -12.04
CA LEU A 118 -1.91 -16.41 -12.25
C LEU A 118 -2.71 -16.76 -13.51
N CYS A 119 -2.06 -16.98 -14.66
CA CYS A 119 -2.71 -17.39 -15.90
C CYS A 119 -3.50 -18.70 -15.71
N ALA A 120 -2.95 -19.69 -15.01
CA ALA A 120 -3.65 -20.92 -14.68
C ALA A 120 -4.87 -20.67 -13.78
N ALA A 121 -4.74 -19.84 -12.74
CA ALA A 121 -5.83 -19.49 -11.83
C ALA A 121 -6.96 -18.71 -12.51
N LEU A 122 -6.63 -17.88 -13.50
CA LEU A 122 -7.58 -17.13 -14.32
C LEU A 122 -8.16 -17.98 -15.47
N GLY A 123 -7.75 -19.25 -15.63
CA GLY A 123 -8.17 -20.10 -16.74
C GLY A 123 -7.75 -19.56 -18.11
N ALA A 124 -6.66 -18.78 -18.16
CA ALA A 124 -6.15 -18.12 -19.35
C ALA A 124 -4.70 -18.53 -19.68
N PRO A 125 -4.40 -19.83 -19.85
CA PRO A 125 -3.05 -20.30 -20.14
C PRO A 125 -2.52 -19.80 -21.49
N GLN A 126 -3.39 -19.40 -22.42
CA GLN A 126 -3.00 -18.85 -23.72
C GLN A 126 -2.14 -17.58 -23.62
N PHE A 127 -2.25 -16.81 -22.52
CA PHE A 127 -1.39 -15.64 -22.31
C PHE A 127 0.08 -15.98 -22.12
N LEU A 128 0.42 -17.23 -21.77
CA LEU A 128 1.81 -17.69 -21.66
C LEU A 128 2.46 -17.93 -23.03
N ALA A 129 1.66 -18.17 -24.06
CA ALA A 129 2.12 -18.37 -25.43
C ALA A 129 2.09 -17.08 -26.26
N ASP A 130 1.48 -16.01 -25.74
CA ASP A 130 1.41 -14.72 -26.40
C ASP A 130 2.80 -14.05 -26.37
N PRO A 131 3.40 -13.72 -27.53
CA PRO A 131 4.69 -13.04 -27.60
C PRO A 131 4.73 -11.73 -26.81
N ARG A 132 3.58 -11.07 -26.59
CA ARG A 132 3.48 -9.83 -25.82
C ARG A 132 3.68 -10.01 -24.32
N PHE A 133 3.68 -11.23 -23.79
CA PHE A 133 3.76 -11.46 -22.33
C PHE A 133 4.89 -12.42 -21.92
N LYS A 134 5.77 -12.74 -22.87
CA LYS A 134 6.68 -13.88 -22.80
C LYS A 134 7.91 -13.61 -21.93
N ASP A 135 8.63 -12.50 -22.14
CA ASP A 135 9.96 -12.31 -21.57
C ASP A 135 9.97 -11.42 -20.30
N GLY A 136 8.96 -11.61 -19.44
CA GLY A 136 8.92 -11.01 -18.11
C GLY A 136 8.25 -9.62 -18.02
N PRO A 137 8.53 -8.84 -16.96
CA PRO A 137 7.89 -7.54 -16.74
C PRO A 137 7.99 -6.50 -17.87
N PRO A 138 9.10 -6.41 -18.64
CA PRO A 138 9.21 -5.44 -19.75
C PRO A 138 8.16 -5.68 -20.84
N ASP A 139 7.95 -6.93 -21.26
CA ASP A 139 6.98 -7.27 -22.30
C ASP A 139 5.55 -7.14 -21.80
N ARG A 140 5.32 -7.44 -20.50
CA ARG A 140 3.99 -7.41 -19.88
C ARG A 140 3.42 -6.01 -19.65
N GLN A 141 4.15 -4.94 -19.95
CA GLN A 141 3.69 -3.55 -19.78
C GLN A 141 2.29 -3.24 -20.34
N PRO A 142 1.84 -3.80 -21.49
CA PRO A 142 0.49 -3.60 -22.00
C PRO A 142 -0.62 -4.00 -21.01
N LEU A 143 -0.37 -4.95 -20.10
CA LEU A 143 -1.34 -5.34 -19.05
C LEU A 143 -1.65 -4.19 -18.08
N ARG A 144 -0.81 -3.14 -18.02
CA ARG A 144 -1.10 -1.93 -17.23
C ARG A 144 -2.29 -1.15 -17.78
N ALA A 145 -2.50 -1.19 -19.10
CA ALA A 145 -3.59 -0.50 -19.78
C ALA A 145 -4.97 -1.18 -19.60
N GLU A 146 -5.03 -2.44 -19.16
CA GLU A 146 -6.31 -3.16 -18.95
C GLU A 146 -7.05 -2.75 -17.64
N ARG A 147 -6.87 -1.51 -17.19
CA ARG A 147 -7.60 -0.93 -16.06
C ARG A 147 -9.02 -0.58 -16.50
N ARG A 148 -9.99 -1.44 -16.20
CA ARG A 148 -11.41 -1.05 -16.27
C ARG A 148 -11.80 -0.33 -14.99
N GLY A 149 -12.26 0.92 -15.09
CA GLY A 149 -12.68 1.73 -13.95
C GLY A 149 -13.90 1.17 -13.21
N PRO A 150 -14.17 1.66 -11.99
CA PRO A 150 -15.38 1.32 -11.25
C PRO A 150 -16.62 1.83 -12.01
N GLY A 151 -17.36 0.94 -12.67
CA GLY A 151 -18.57 1.26 -13.43
C GLY A 151 -18.68 0.64 -14.82
N ALA A 152 -17.61 0.06 -15.36
CA ALA A 152 -17.68 -0.71 -16.59
C ALA A 152 -18.31 -2.09 -16.34
N VAL A 153 -19.64 -2.16 -16.35
CA VAL A 153 -20.37 -3.44 -16.47
C VAL A 153 -19.97 -4.08 -17.81
N PRO A 154 -19.61 -5.38 -17.86
CA PRO A 154 -19.34 -6.03 -19.14
C PRO A 154 -20.63 -6.07 -19.95
N ASP A 155 -20.62 -5.46 -21.14
CA ASP A 155 -21.50 -5.91 -22.21
C ASP A 155 -21.19 -7.40 -22.43
N GLY A 156 -22.23 -8.23 -22.52
CA GLY A 156 -22.26 -9.67 -22.24
C GLY A 156 -21.43 -10.57 -23.16
N ARG A 157 -20.45 -10.02 -23.89
CA ARG A 157 -19.54 -10.73 -24.79
C ARG A 157 -18.21 -11.13 -24.14
N HIS A 158 -17.88 -10.57 -22.98
CA HIS A 158 -16.71 -10.98 -22.19
C HIS A 158 -17.15 -11.44 -20.80
N ARG A 159 -17.44 -12.74 -20.71
CA ARG A 159 -17.68 -13.46 -19.46
C ARG A 159 -16.54 -13.10 -18.49
N PRO A 160 -16.80 -12.64 -17.24
CA PRO A 160 -15.73 -12.48 -16.27
C PRO A 160 -15.15 -13.87 -16.00
N MET A 161 -13.89 -14.09 -16.37
CA MET A 161 -13.12 -15.29 -16.02
C MET A 161 -12.75 -15.22 -14.52
N ALA A 162 -13.78 -15.28 -13.67
CA ALA A 162 -13.69 -15.38 -12.23
C ALA A 162 -14.91 -16.14 -11.70
N GLY A 163 -15.28 -17.23 -12.37
CA GLY A 163 -16.19 -18.25 -11.82
C GLY A 163 -15.46 -19.33 -11.01
N GLY A 164 -14.13 -19.36 -11.08
CA GLY A 164 -13.28 -20.25 -10.29
C GLY A 164 -12.71 -19.50 -9.10
N ALA A 165 -12.94 -20.03 -7.90
CA ALA A 165 -12.30 -19.53 -6.68
C ALA A 165 -10.78 -19.48 -6.88
N VAL A 166 -10.20 -18.27 -6.98
CA VAL A 166 -8.76 -18.05 -6.87
C VAL A 166 -8.36 -18.30 -5.41
N ARG A 167 -8.33 -19.58 -5.03
CA ARG A 167 -7.75 -20.11 -3.79
C ARG A 167 -6.38 -20.68 -4.12
N ARG A 168 -5.40 -19.83 -4.46
CA ARG A 168 -3.94 -20.03 -4.23
C ARG A 168 -3.16 -18.88 -4.84
N GLY A 169 -2.48 -18.14 -3.96
CA GLY A 169 -1.90 -16.81 -4.20
C GLY A 169 -2.88 -15.76 -3.69
N ARG A 170 -2.76 -15.30 -2.43
CA ARG A 170 -3.79 -14.47 -1.77
C ARG A 170 -4.09 -13.23 -2.61
N PRO A 171 -5.25 -13.14 -3.26
CA PRO A 171 -5.69 -11.90 -3.84
C PRO A 171 -6.07 -10.99 -2.67
N LEU A 172 -5.35 -9.89 -2.49
CA LEU A 172 -5.74 -8.89 -1.49
C LEU A 172 -6.96 -8.17 -2.06
N ARG A 173 -8.14 -8.42 -1.46
CA ARG A 173 -9.32 -7.58 -1.65
C ARG A 173 -8.92 -6.17 -1.27
N ALA A 174 -8.73 -5.33 -2.27
CA ALA A 174 -8.16 -3.99 -2.11
C ALA A 174 -9.24 -2.97 -1.76
N ASP A 175 -10.50 -3.37 -1.83
CA ASP A 175 -11.68 -2.66 -1.37
C ASP A 175 -11.94 -2.86 0.13
N GLN A 176 -10.90 -3.13 0.94
CA GLN A 176 -11.08 -3.17 2.39
C GLN A 176 -11.57 -1.80 2.86
N ARG A 177 -12.89 -1.70 2.99
CA ARG A 177 -13.55 -0.58 3.65
C ARG A 177 -12.96 -0.46 5.04
N PHE A 178 -12.96 0.76 5.55
CA PHE A 178 -12.55 1.06 6.92
C PHE A 178 -13.12 -0.01 7.88
N PRO A 179 -12.30 -0.61 8.77
CA PRO A 179 -12.72 -1.73 9.60
C PRO A 179 -13.73 -1.27 10.65
N VAL A 180 -15.01 -1.27 10.28
CA VAL A 180 -16.09 -0.87 11.17
C VAL A 180 -16.11 -1.81 12.38
N GLY A 181 -15.86 -1.24 13.55
CA GLY A 181 -15.91 -1.93 14.83
C GLY A 181 -14.75 -2.89 15.13
N PHE A 182 -13.71 -2.97 14.29
CA PHE A 182 -12.51 -3.80 14.54
C PHE A 182 -12.82 -5.27 14.90
N ARG A 183 -13.78 -5.86 14.19
CA ARG A 183 -14.28 -7.22 14.48
C ARG A 183 -13.67 -8.32 13.63
N ARG A 184 -12.74 -8.00 12.72
CA ARG A 184 -12.15 -9.04 11.86
C ARG A 184 -11.32 -9.98 12.73
N PRO A 185 -11.18 -11.27 12.38
CA PRO A 185 -10.39 -12.22 13.16
C PRO A 185 -8.97 -11.73 13.46
N ALA A 186 -8.34 -11.04 12.50
CA ALA A 186 -7.02 -10.44 12.68
C ALA A 186 -7.02 -9.27 13.68
N ASP A 187 -8.06 -8.42 13.67
CA ASP A 187 -8.17 -7.28 14.59
C ASP A 187 -8.33 -7.77 16.03
N VAL A 188 -9.20 -8.77 16.25
CA VAL A 188 -9.47 -9.37 17.56
C VAL A 188 -8.26 -10.12 18.08
N ALA A 189 -7.65 -10.98 17.24
CA ALA A 189 -6.46 -11.75 17.62
C ALA A 189 -5.25 -10.88 17.96
N ARG A 190 -5.20 -9.65 17.44
CA ARG A 190 -4.12 -8.68 17.69
C ARG A 190 -4.51 -7.60 18.70
N GLY A 191 -5.71 -7.66 19.30
CA GLY A 191 -6.16 -6.66 20.27
C GLY A 191 -6.18 -5.24 19.71
N MET A 192 -6.48 -5.06 18.41
CA MET A 192 -6.38 -3.76 17.74
C MET A 192 -7.45 -2.76 18.16
N LYS A 193 -8.45 -3.20 18.93
CA LYS A 193 -9.39 -2.35 19.65
C LYS A 193 -9.15 -2.52 21.14
N TRP A 194 -8.87 -1.42 21.82
CA TRP A 194 -8.60 -1.39 23.25
C TRP A 194 -9.55 -0.42 23.94
N SER A 195 -10.36 -0.91 24.87
CA SER A 195 -11.30 -0.09 25.63
C SER A 195 -10.65 0.34 26.95
N VAL A 196 -10.70 1.64 27.24
CA VAL A 196 -10.17 2.23 28.48
C VAL A 196 -11.22 3.05 29.21
N ALA A 197 -11.18 3.02 30.54
CA ALA A 197 -12.02 3.88 31.35
C ALA A 197 -11.59 5.35 31.19
N HIS A 198 -12.55 6.23 30.97
CA HIS A 198 -12.34 7.66 30.81
C HIS A 198 -13.09 8.44 31.90
N PRO A 199 -12.43 9.35 32.65
CA PRO A 199 -13.01 10.03 33.81
C PRO A 199 -14.34 10.75 33.54
N HIS A 200 -14.54 11.24 32.32
CA HIS A 200 -15.74 11.99 31.93
C HIS A 200 -16.65 11.28 30.93
N ALA A 201 -16.16 10.23 30.26
CA ALA A 201 -16.88 9.60 29.15
C ALA A 201 -17.25 8.13 29.45
N GLY A 202 -16.97 7.66 30.66
CA GLY A 202 -17.19 6.27 31.06
C GLY A 202 -16.14 5.36 30.44
N SER A 203 -16.36 4.88 29.21
CA SER A 203 -15.43 4.02 28.48
C SER A 203 -15.23 4.56 27.07
N ILE A 204 -13.98 4.61 26.62
CA ILE A 204 -13.62 4.99 25.25
C ILE A 204 -12.85 3.85 24.57
N ASP A 205 -13.07 3.72 23.27
CA ASP A 205 -12.38 2.74 22.44
C ASP A 205 -11.22 3.40 21.68
N LEU A 206 -10.03 2.83 21.82
CA LEU A 206 -8.78 3.28 21.20
C LEU A 206 -8.23 2.20 20.26
N VAL A 207 -7.31 2.60 19.39
CA VAL A 207 -6.55 1.67 18.56
C VAL A 207 -5.45 1.03 19.40
N GLY A 208 -5.39 -0.31 19.40
CA GLY A 208 -4.40 -1.08 20.14
C GLY A 208 -2.97 -0.87 19.62
N ASN A 209 -1.99 -1.10 20.49
CA ASN A 209 -0.58 -1.03 20.13
C ASN A 209 -0.21 -2.20 19.21
N PRO A 210 0.44 -1.96 18.05
CA PRO A 210 0.89 -3.04 17.18
C PRO A 210 2.06 -3.88 17.77
N LEU A 211 2.76 -3.36 18.79
CA LEU A 211 3.84 -4.05 19.51
C LEU A 211 3.26 -4.94 20.62
N HIS A 212 3.70 -6.20 20.64
CA HIS A 212 3.43 -7.17 21.70
C HIS A 212 4.78 -7.69 22.23
N PHE A 213 4.90 -7.82 23.54
CA PHE A 213 6.08 -8.35 24.22
C PHE A 213 5.76 -9.69 24.86
#